data_AF-A0A3C0DTP9-F1
#
_entry.id   AF-A0A3C0DTP9-F1
#
_cell.length_a   1.000
_cell.length_b   1.000
_cell.length_c   1.000
_cell.angle_alpha   90.00
_cell.angle_beta   90.00
_cell.angle_gamma   90.00
#
_symmetry.space_group_name_H-M   'P 1'
#
loop_
_entity.id
_entity.type
_entity.pdbx_description
1 polymer ?
#
loop_
_entity_poly.entity_id
_entity_poly.type
_entity_poly.pdbx_seq_one_letter_code
_entity_poly.pdbx_strand_id
1 'polypeptide(L)'
;MAAVDKRIVAIVPIVIDMLNVVPSFKHHYRAYGFYAPAVGDYTEMGIMGWQDTPEYERLLKIIEPYEYLDRYTMPKYLINATGDQFFLPDSWKFYYKNLIGQKHLRYVPNAGHSLDGGMDAVYSLAAYYNAILNQTKLPEYDWVVQEDGSIKVKTEVRPKKVLLWQCTNPETRDFRIETTGKTWTSSRLRPVSRGTYVGKVSTPDKGWTAFLVELTYAEQIQRGSSTRRGGRLGQATGRVGAPFKFTTGVNILPEAMPFEFKPMPIPNR
;
A
#
# COMPACT_ATOMS: atom_id res chain seq x y z
N MET A 1 -13.33 -12.80 11.71
CA MET A 1 -12.19 -11.88 11.48
C MET A 1 -10.97 -12.70 11.07
N ALA A 2 -10.10 -12.18 10.19
CA ALA A 2 -8.96 -12.97 9.74
C ALA A 2 -7.96 -13.35 10.84
N ALA A 3 -7.96 -12.60 11.95
CA ALA A 3 -7.07 -12.82 13.09
C ALA A 3 -7.40 -14.05 13.96
N VAL A 4 -8.53 -14.72 13.76
CA VAL A 4 -8.98 -15.81 14.66
C VAL A 4 -9.16 -17.16 13.99
N ASP A 5 -9.28 -17.20 12.65
CA ASP A 5 -9.53 -18.45 11.93
C ASP A 5 -8.23 -19.00 11.34
N LYS A 6 -7.74 -20.11 11.92
CA LYS A 6 -6.50 -20.78 11.50
C LYS A 6 -6.54 -21.35 10.08
N ARG A 7 -7.72 -21.45 9.46
CA ARG A 7 -7.88 -21.91 8.07
C ARG A 7 -7.47 -20.85 7.05
N ILE A 8 -7.28 -19.61 7.48
CA ILE A 8 -6.87 -18.51 6.62
C ILE A 8 -5.38 -18.64 6.31
N VAL A 9 -5.07 -18.88 5.04
CA VAL A 9 -3.71 -19.10 4.54
C VAL A 9 -3.02 -17.84 4.02
N ALA A 10 -3.78 -16.76 3.77
CA ALA A 10 -3.29 -15.44 3.42
C ALA A 10 -4.41 -14.40 3.56
N ILE A 11 -4.05 -13.12 3.63
CA ILE A 11 -4.99 -11.99 3.56
C ILE A 11 -4.59 -11.01 2.46
N VAL A 12 -5.58 -10.39 1.82
CA VAL A 12 -5.35 -9.36 0.80
C VAL A 12 -6.25 -8.16 1.08
N PRO A 13 -5.87 -7.26 2.02
CA PRO A 13 -6.58 -6.00 2.21
C PRO A 13 -6.48 -5.14 0.94
N ILE A 14 -7.60 -4.55 0.54
CA ILE A 14 -7.69 -3.75 -0.68
C ILE A 14 -8.21 -2.36 -0.31
N VAL A 15 -7.52 -1.33 -0.82
CA VAL A 15 -7.81 0.13 -0.81
C VAL A 15 -7.88 0.84 0.54
N ILE A 16 -7.91 0.14 1.66
CA ILE A 16 -7.93 0.77 2.99
C ILE A 16 -6.51 0.95 3.54
N ASP A 17 -5.81 1.97 3.07
CA ASP A 17 -4.47 2.35 3.55
C ASP A 17 -4.53 3.20 4.82
N MET A 18 -5.08 2.64 5.91
CA MET A 18 -5.33 3.40 7.15
C MET A 18 -5.27 2.54 8.42
N LEU A 19 -4.45 1.49 8.42
CA LEU A 19 -4.19 0.73 9.65
C LEU A 19 -3.39 1.59 10.64
N ASN A 20 -3.63 1.48 11.96
CA ASN A 20 -3.15 2.44 12.97
C ASN A 20 -3.85 3.79 12.82
N VAL A 21 -5.15 3.84 13.13
CA VAL A 21 -6.10 4.87 12.66
C VAL A 21 -5.81 6.26 13.23
N VAL A 22 -5.43 6.38 14.51
CA VAL A 22 -5.19 7.68 15.16
C VAL A 22 -4.04 8.44 14.49
N PRO A 23 -2.81 7.90 14.40
CA PRO A 23 -1.73 8.61 13.71
C PRO A 23 -2.01 8.77 12.21
N SER A 24 -2.72 7.84 11.57
CA SER A 24 -3.11 7.94 10.16
C SER A 24 -4.05 9.12 9.89
N PHE A 25 -5.09 9.32 10.69
CA PHE A 25 -6.01 10.46 10.54
C PHE A 25 -5.36 11.79 10.95
N LYS A 26 -4.49 11.80 11.96
CA LYS A 26 -3.70 13.00 12.28
C LYS A 26 -2.83 13.40 11.09
N HIS A 27 -2.18 12.44 10.44
CA HIS A 27 -1.40 12.67 9.22
C HIS A 27 -2.27 13.14 8.05
N HIS A 28 -3.46 12.57 7.88
CA HIS A 28 -4.44 13.02 6.90
C HIS A 28 -4.69 14.53 7.03
N TYR A 29 -5.04 14.98 8.24
CA TYR A 29 -5.28 16.40 8.50
C TYR A 29 -4.02 17.25 8.29
N ARG A 30 -2.84 16.81 8.76
CA ARG A 30 -1.59 17.57 8.58
C ARG A 30 -1.18 17.73 7.12
N ALA A 31 -1.54 16.78 6.27
CA ALA A 31 -1.25 16.83 4.85
C ALA A 31 -2.23 17.70 4.06
N TYR A 32 -3.53 17.66 4.38
CA TYR A 32 -4.58 18.33 3.58
C TYR A 32 -5.13 19.60 4.23
N GLY A 33 -5.05 19.71 5.55
CA GLY A 33 -5.68 20.77 6.36
C GLY A 33 -7.15 20.47 6.69
N PHE A 34 -7.66 19.35 6.21
CA PHE A 34 -9.02 18.85 6.39
C PHE A 34 -9.03 17.32 6.27
N TYR A 35 -10.16 16.70 6.60
CA TYR A 35 -10.42 15.29 6.27
C TYR A 35 -11.10 15.21 4.91
N ALA A 36 -10.61 14.35 4.01
CA ALA A 36 -11.14 14.23 2.66
C ALA A 36 -12.67 14.04 2.67
N PRO A 37 -13.41 14.60 1.69
CA PRO A 37 -14.87 14.48 1.63
C PRO A 37 -15.37 13.03 1.69
N ALA A 38 -14.58 12.08 1.19
CA ALA A 38 -14.88 10.66 1.22
C ALA A 38 -14.99 10.07 2.65
N VAL A 39 -14.35 10.70 3.65
CA VAL A 39 -14.51 10.37 5.08
C VAL A 39 -15.38 11.41 5.81
N GLY A 40 -16.20 12.16 5.06
CA GLY A 40 -17.07 13.24 5.56
C GLY A 40 -18.04 12.77 6.63
N ASP A 41 -18.69 11.62 6.43
CA ASP A 41 -19.65 11.05 7.39
C ASP A 41 -19.06 10.89 8.80
N TYR A 42 -17.79 10.48 8.91
CA TYR A 42 -17.10 10.37 10.21
C TYR A 42 -16.88 11.73 10.87
N THR A 43 -16.63 12.75 10.06
CA THR A 43 -16.44 14.13 10.52
C THR A 43 -17.77 14.72 10.97
N GLU A 44 -18.84 14.53 10.20
CA GLU A 44 -20.21 15.00 10.49
C GLU A 44 -20.80 14.32 11.73
N MET A 45 -20.54 13.03 11.92
CA MET A 45 -20.90 12.29 13.13
C MET A 45 -20.01 12.62 14.34
N GLY A 46 -19.01 13.51 14.18
CA GLY A 46 -18.11 13.93 15.25
C GLY A 46 -17.12 12.88 15.72
N ILE A 47 -16.94 11.77 14.97
CA ILE A 47 -16.05 10.66 15.34
C ILE A 47 -14.60 11.14 15.46
N MET A 48 -14.19 12.09 14.62
CA MET A 48 -12.83 12.65 14.65
C MET A 48 -12.49 13.35 15.98
N GLY A 49 -13.49 13.90 16.68
CA GLY A 49 -13.27 14.56 17.98
C GLY A 49 -13.02 13.59 19.13
N TRP A 50 -13.37 12.31 18.96
CA TRP A 50 -13.13 11.28 19.98
C TRP A 50 -11.69 10.76 19.97
N GLN A 51 -10.88 11.10 18.96
CA GLN A 51 -9.48 10.73 18.91
C GLN A 51 -8.76 11.18 20.18
N ASP A 52 -7.86 10.32 20.71
CA ASP A 52 -7.13 10.51 21.98
C ASP A 52 -7.98 10.47 23.26
N THR A 53 -9.29 10.18 23.20
CA THR A 53 -10.08 9.95 24.41
C THR A 53 -9.90 8.51 24.95
N PRO A 54 -10.02 8.31 26.27
CA PRO A 54 -10.05 6.96 26.84
C PRO A 54 -11.19 6.10 26.28
N GLU A 55 -12.34 6.70 25.94
CA GLU A 55 -13.47 6.00 25.31
C GLU A 55 -13.08 5.41 23.95
N TYR A 56 -12.43 6.22 23.12
CA TYR A 56 -11.99 5.81 21.80
C TYR A 56 -10.89 4.76 21.88
N GLU A 57 -9.91 4.93 22.79
CA GLU A 57 -8.86 3.93 23.02
C GLU A 57 -9.46 2.56 23.41
N ARG A 58 -10.47 2.54 24.29
CA ARG A 58 -11.19 1.30 24.65
C ARG A 58 -11.90 0.67 23.45
N LEU A 59 -12.48 1.47 22.56
CA LEU A 59 -13.12 0.98 21.34
C LEU A 59 -12.09 0.37 20.39
N LEU A 60 -10.96 1.05 20.14
CA LEU A 60 -9.91 0.58 19.23
C LEU A 60 -9.35 -0.79 19.65
N LYS A 61 -9.17 -1.03 20.96
CA LYS A 61 -8.79 -2.34 21.53
C LYS A 61 -9.70 -3.50 21.09
N ILE A 62 -10.92 -3.20 20.65
CA ILE A 62 -11.90 -4.19 20.19
C ILE A 62 -11.96 -4.24 18.66
N ILE A 63 -12.07 -3.09 18.00
CA ILE A 63 -12.43 -3.05 16.58
C ILE A 63 -11.25 -2.85 15.63
N GLU A 64 -10.12 -2.34 16.12
CA GLU A 64 -9.02 -1.96 15.24
C GLU A 64 -8.13 -3.16 14.92
N PRO A 65 -7.90 -3.52 13.64
CA PRO A 65 -7.02 -4.63 13.30
C PRO A 65 -5.58 -4.45 13.82
N TYR A 66 -5.13 -3.22 14.06
CA TYR A 66 -3.78 -2.93 14.55
C TYR A 66 -3.52 -3.49 15.96
N GLU A 67 -4.57 -3.66 16.77
CA GLU A 67 -4.48 -4.24 18.12
C GLU A 67 -4.28 -5.76 18.11
N TYR A 68 -4.29 -6.39 16.93
CA TYR A 68 -4.17 -7.83 16.74
C TYR A 68 -3.00 -8.22 15.82
N LEU A 69 -1.97 -7.37 15.68
CA LEU A 69 -0.82 -7.59 14.79
C LEU A 69 -0.12 -8.93 15.02
N ASP A 70 -0.02 -9.36 16.28
CA ASP A 70 0.57 -10.63 16.73
C ASP A 70 -0.12 -11.85 16.12
N ARG A 71 -1.40 -11.72 15.73
CA ARG A 71 -2.20 -12.80 15.15
C ARG A 71 -2.11 -12.87 13.63
N TYR A 72 -1.67 -11.80 12.96
CA TYR A 72 -1.55 -11.77 11.51
C TYR A 72 -0.21 -12.33 11.02
N THR A 73 0.07 -13.59 11.31
CA THR A 73 1.32 -14.27 10.93
C THR A 73 1.30 -14.80 9.49
N MET A 74 0.12 -14.93 8.89
CA MET A 74 -0.05 -15.37 7.51
C MET A 74 0.50 -14.35 6.49
N PRO A 75 0.85 -14.79 5.27
CA PRO A 75 1.20 -13.90 4.18
C PRO A 75 0.11 -12.84 3.92
N LYS A 76 0.54 -11.61 3.67
CA LYS A 76 -0.37 -10.49 3.43
C LYS A 76 0.05 -9.66 2.22
N TYR A 77 -0.92 -9.34 1.37
CA TYR A 77 -0.71 -8.51 0.19
C TYR A 77 -1.63 -7.30 0.23
N LEU A 78 -1.08 -6.13 0.50
CA LEU A 78 -1.88 -4.92 0.65
C LEU A 78 -1.92 -4.19 -0.70
N ILE A 79 -3.11 -4.07 -1.28
CA ILE A 79 -3.32 -3.45 -2.59
C ILE A 79 -3.99 -2.10 -2.38
N ASN A 80 -3.29 -1.01 -2.65
CA ASN A 80 -3.74 0.36 -2.45
C ASN A 80 -3.70 1.14 -3.77
N ALA A 81 -4.33 2.31 -3.82
CA ALA A 81 -4.27 3.21 -4.96
C ALA A 81 -3.39 4.42 -4.64
N THR A 82 -2.63 4.96 -5.61
CA THR A 82 -1.82 6.14 -5.36
C THR A 82 -2.61 7.45 -5.35
N GLY A 83 -3.83 7.44 -5.91
CA GLY A 83 -4.73 8.58 -5.96
C GLY A 83 -6.07 8.32 -5.27
N ASP A 84 -6.06 7.49 -4.22
CA ASP A 84 -7.24 7.13 -3.43
C ASP A 84 -7.94 8.36 -2.83
N GLN A 85 -9.27 8.48 -2.96
CA GLN A 85 -10.05 9.61 -2.46
C GLN A 85 -10.22 9.64 -0.93
N PHE A 86 -10.05 8.50 -0.25
CA PHE A 86 -10.26 8.33 1.19
C PHE A 86 -8.95 8.42 1.97
N PHE A 87 -7.90 7.76 1.50
CA PHE A 87 -6.70 7.52 2.30
C PHE A 87 -5.42 7.98 1.60
N LEU A 88 -4.45 8.46 2.38
CA LEU A 88 -3.23 9.03 1.84
C LEU A 88 -2.30 7.92 1.31
N PRO A 89 -1.58 8.16 0.21
CA PRO A 89 -0.72 7.15 -0.40
C PRO A 89 0.50 6.79 0.47
N ASP A 90 0.84 7.61 1.47
CA ASP A 90 1.96 7.41 2.37
C ASP A 90 1.57 6.94 3.78
N SER A 91 0.34 6.47 4.00
CA SER A 91 -0.14 6.00 5.32
C SER A 91 0.51 4.70 5.77
N TRP A 92 1.07 3.89 4.87
CA TRP A 92 1.85 2.68 5.20
C TRP A 92 2.88 2.91 6.32
N LYS A 93 3.43 4.11 6.44
CA LYS A 93 4.47 4.45 7.42
C LYS A 93 4.02 4.26 8.87
N PHE A 94 2.70 4.26 9.13
CA PHE A 94 2.15 4.08 10.47
C PHE A 94 2.01 2.62 10.91
N TYR A 95 2.13 1.66 10.00
CA TYR A 95 1.86 0.26 10.33
C TYR A 95 2.79 -0.75 9.65
N TYR A 96 3.31 -0.47 8.45
CA TYR A 96 3.92 -1.49 7.59
C TYR A 96 5.13 -2.16 8.25
N LYS A 97 5.98 -1.38 8.94
CA LYS A 97 7.15 -1.92 9.65
C LYS A 97 6.77 -2.89 10.76
N ASN A 98 5.62 -2.67 11.40
CA ASN A 98 5.13 -3.46 12.54
C ASN A 98 4.39 -4.75 12.11
N LEU A 99 4.04 -4.88 10.82
CA LEU A 99 3.44 -6.09 10.30
C LEU A 99 4.39 -7.29 10.43
N ILE A 100 3.89 -8.39 10.97
CA ILE A 100 4.65 -9.63 11.20
C ILE A 100 4.50 -10.57 9.99
N GLY A 101 5.52 -11.41 9.78
CA GLY A 101 5.51 -12.41 8.72
C GLY A 101 5.68 -11.83 7.32
N GLN A 102 5.44 -12.67 6.30
CA GLN A 102 5.58 -12.27 4.90
C GLN A 102 4.55 -11.21 4.52
N LYS A 103 5.02 -10.10 3.94
CA LYS A 103 4.20 -8.93 3.60
C LYS A 103 4.64 -8.31 2.28
N HIS A 104 3.67 -7.96 1.46
CA HIS A 104 3.88 -7.34 0.15
C HIS A 104 2.98 -6.11 0.03
N LEU A 105 3.48 -5.05 -0.62
CA LEU A 105 2.68 -3.87 -0.97
C LEU A 105 2.44 -3.83 -2.48
N ARG A 106 1.31 -3.28 -2.87
CA ARG A 106 0.99 -2.89 -4.23
C ARG A 106 0.21 -1.59 -4.23
N TYR A 107 0.90 -0.48 -4.41
CA TYR A 107 0.25 0.77 -4.81
C TYR A 107 0.05 0.77 -6.31
N VAL A 108 -1.18 0.92 -6.78
CA VAL A 108 -1.53 1.00 -8.21
C VAL A 108 -1.46 2.47 -8.65
N PRO A 109 -0.49 2.85 -9.50
CA PRO A 109 -0.38 4.22 -10.00
C PRO A 109 -1.58 4.59 -10.87
N ASN A 110 -2.00 5.86 -10.84
CA ASN A 110 -3.10 6.40 -11.66
C ASN A 110 -4.47 5.73 -11.42
N ALA A 111 -4.67 5.14 -10.24
CA ALA A 111 -5.95 4.61 -9.82
C ALA A 111 -6.51 5.41 -8.64
N GLY A 112 -7.84 5.53 -8.56
CA GLY A 112 -8.55 5.98 -7.37
C GLY A 112 -8.96 4.81 -6.47
N HIS A 113 -9.83 5.08 -5.50
CA HIS A 113 -10.32 4.14 -4.49
C HIS A 113 -10.99 2.89 -5.09
N SER A 114 -11.64 3.03 -6.26
CA SER A 114 -12.25 1.88 -6.97
C SER A 114 -11.23 1.01 -7.73
N LEU A 115 -9.94 1.35 -7.68
CA LEU A 115 -8.87 0.72 -8.48
C LEU A 115 -9.15 0.71 -9.99
N ASP A 116 -9.79 1.77 -10.48
CA ASP A 116 -10.25 1.96 -11.86
C ASP A 116 -9.11 2.14 -12.90
N GLY A 117 -7.85 2.11 -12.45
CA GLY A 117 -6.64 2.25 -13.28
C GLY A 117 -6.36 1.09 -14.26
N GLY A 118 -7.32 0.17 -14.45
CA GLY A 118 -7.24 -0.98 -15.37
C GLY A 118 -7.17 -2.33 -14.66
N MET A 119 -6.81 -3.38 -15.42
CA MET A 119 -6.80 -4.77 -14.92
C MET A 119 -5.63 -5.09 -13.97
N ASP A 120 -4.79 -4.12 -13.66
CA ASP A 120 -3.50 -4.38 -13.00
C ASP A 120 -3.66 -4.83 -11.54
N ALA A 121 -4.61 -4.27 -10.80
CA ALA A 121 -4.96 -4.74 -9.47
C ALA A 121 -5.51 -6.17 -9.49
N VAL A 122 -6.38 -6.47 -10.45
CA VAL A 122 -6.99 -7.79 -10.62
C VAL A 122 -5.93 -8.84 -10.98
N TYR A 123 -5.03 -8.54 -11.92
CA TYR A 123 -3.93 -9.44 -12.27
C TYR A 123 -2.95 -9.65 -11.12
N SER A 124 -2.65 -8.59 -10.37
CA SER A 124 -1.83 -8.66 -9.17
C SER A 124 -2.43 -9.59 -8.12
N LEU A 125 -3.73 -9.42 -7.82
CA LEU A 125 -4.48 -10.30 -6.92
C LEU A 125 -4.50 -11.75 -7.43
N ALA A 126 -4.81 -11.97 -8.71
CA ALA A 126 -4.90 -13.30 -9.29
C ALA A 126 -3.55 -14.05 -9.24
N ALA A 127 -2.44 -13.37 -9.57
CA ALA A 127 -1.11 -13.95 -9.46
C ALA A 127 -0.77 -14.34 -8.02
N TYR A 128 -1.01 -13.44 -7.06
CA TYR A 128 -0.77 -13.70 -5.64
C TYR A 128 -1.63 -14.86 -5.12
N TYR A 129 -2.93 -14.84 -5.41
CA TYR A 129 -3.87 -15.90 -5.03
C TYR A 129 -3.44 -17.27 -5.56
N ASN A 130 -3.08 -17.35 -6.84
CA ASN A 130 -2.61 -18.59 -7.44
C ASN A 130 -1.32 -19.10 -6.79
N ALA A 131 -0.40 -18.20 -6.43
CA ALA A 131 0.83 -18.57 -5.73
C ALA A 131 0.55 -19.17 -4.35
N ILE A 132 -0.37 -18.55 -3.58
CA ILE A 132 -0.77 -19.07 -2.28
C ILE A 132 -1.40 -20.46 -2.41
N LEU A 133 -2.34 -20.65 -3.35
CA LEU A 133 -2.98 -21.95 -3.56
C LEU A 133 -2.00 -23.06 -3.96
N ASN A 134 -1.00 -22.72 -4.78
CA ASN A 134 0.00 -23.67 -5.27
C ASN A 134 1.28 -23.70 -4.42
N GLN A 135 1.28 -23.09 -3.23
CA GLN A 135 2.45 -23.03 -2.33
C GLN A 135 3.73 -22.58 -3.06
N THR A 136 3.57 -21.71 -4.06
CA THR A 136 4.68 -21.18 -4.83
C THR A 136 5.38 -20.11 -4.01
N LYS A 137 6.72 -20.19 -3.93
CA LYS A 137 7.52 -19.18 -3.20
C LYS A 137 7.29 -17.80 -3.82
N LEU A 138 6.71 -16.90 -3.04
CA LEU A 138 6.54 -15.50 -3.42
C LEU A 138 7.90 -14.80 -3.45
N PRO A 139 8.19 -13.92 -4.44
CA PRO A 139 9.40 -13.13 -4.44
C PRO A 139 9.50 -12.24 -3.20
N GLU A 140 10.65 -12.27 -2.54
CA GLU A 140 10.94 -11.44 -1.36
C GLU A 140 11.81 -10.24 -1.75
N TYR A 141 11.52 -9.12 -1.12
CA TYR A 141 12.25 -7.88 -1.26
C TYR A 141 12.06 -7.05 0.00
N ASP A 142 13.08 -6.27 0.32
CA ASP A 142 13.09 -5.31 1.41
C ASP A 142 13.39 -3.93 0.86
N TRP A 143 12.98 -2.91 1.59
CA TRP A 143 13.24 -1.54 1.22
C TRP A 143 13.31 -0.64 2.44
N VAL A 144 14.02 0.47 2.28
CA VAL A 144 14.18 1.50 3.30
C VAL A 144 14.19 2.88 2.63
N VAL A 145 13.57 3.86 3.29
CA VAL A 145 13.74 5.28 2.94
C VAL A 145 15.04 5.75 3.58
N GLN A 146 15.97 6.23 2.76
CA GLN A 146 17.28 6.72 3.19
C GLN A 146 17.16 8.17 3.74
N GLU A 147 18.21 8.64 4.42
CA GLU A 147 18.25 10.00 4.98
C GLU A 147 18.07 11.10 3.92
N ASP A 148 18.50 10.85 2.67
CA ASP A 148 18.31 11.77 1.55
C ASP A 148 16.92 11.65 0.88
N GLY A 149 16.00 10.89 1.50
CA GLY A 149 14.65 10.62 1.03
C GLY A 149 14.57 9.53 -0.05
N SER A 150 15.69 9.06 -0.62
CA SER A 150 15.65 8.04 -1.66
C SER A 150 15.19 6.67 -1.11
N ILE A 151 14.57 5.86 -1.97
CA ILE A 151 14.09 4.53 -1.61
C ILE A 151 15.11 3.50 -2.09
N LYS A 152 15.79 2.84 -1.17
CA LYS A 152 16.70 1.73 -1.46
C LYS A 152 15.97 0.41 -1.37
N VAL A 153 15.92 -0.33 -2.47
CA VAL A 153 15.31 -1.66 -2.55
C VAL A 153 16.39 -2.72 -2.65
N LYS A 154 16.22 -3.83 -1.93
CA LYS A 154 17.03 -5.04 -2.01
C LYS A 154 16.14 -6.24 -2.34
N THR A 155 16.59 -7.09 -3.26
CA THR A 155 15.92 -8.34 -3.59
C THR A 155 16.93 -9.40 -4.04
N GLU A 156 16.71 -10.64 -3.63
CA GLU A 156 17.55 -11.78 -4.03
C GLU A 156 17.17 -12.30 -5.43
N VAL A 157 15.88 -12.32 -5.73
CA VAL A 157 15.36 -12.77 -7.02
C VAL A 157 15.46 -11.61 -8.01
N ARG A 158 16.07 -11.83 -9.17
CA ARG A 158 16.18 -10.77 -10.19
C ARG A 158 14.79 -10.40 -10.75
N PRO A 159 14.32 -9.14 -10.60
CA PRO A 159 13.08 -8.71 -11.24
C PRO A 159 13.24 -8.64 -12.76
N LYS A 160 12.14 -8.88 -13.49
CA LYS A 160 12.07 -8.64 -14.94
C LYS A 160 12.12 -7.15 -15.27
N LYS A 161 11.49 -6.34 -14.43
CA LYS A 161 11.37 -4.89 -14.60
C LYS A 161 11.34 -4.23 -13.24
N VAL A 162 12.05 -3.10 -13.11
CA VAL A 162 11.97 -2.20 -11.95
C VAL A 162 11.67 -0.80 -12.46
N LEU A 163 10.65 -0.17 -11.90
CA LEU A 163 10.20 1.17 -12.27
C LEU A 163 10.26 2.09 -11.05
N LEU A 164 10.68 3.34 -11.27
CA LEU A 164 10.41 4.45 -10.39
C LEU A 164 9.15 5.13 -10.90
N TRP A 165 8.10 5.15 -10.10
CA TRP A 165 6.88 5.90 -10.35
C TRP A 165 6.92 7.20 -9.56
N GLN A 166 6.46 8.31 -10.15
CA GLN A 166 6.41 9.60 -9.48
C GLN A 166 5.25 10.48 -9.97
N CYS A 167 4.77 11.36 -9.11
CA CYS A 167 3.82 12.43 -9.39
C CYS A 167 4.22 13.67 -8.59
N THR A 168 4.15 14.86 -9.20
CA THR A 168 4.43 16.13 -8.51
C THR A 168 3.17 16.99 -8.50
N ASN A 169 2.78 17.46 -7.32
CA ASN A 169 1.74 18.47 -7.14
C ASN A 169 2.41 19.77 -6.64
N PRO A 170 2.44 20.84 -7.47
CA PRO A 170 3.10 22.09 -7.11
C PRO A 170 2.32 22.95 -6.11
N GLU A 171 1.04 22.66 -5.87
CA GLU A 171 0.15 23.51 -5.07
C GLU A 171 -0.13 22.94 -3.68
N THR A 172 -0.36 21.62 -3.58
CA THR A 172 -0.76 20.97 -2.33
C THR A 172 -0.08 19.62 -2.15
N ARG A 173 -0.06 19.09 -0.93
CA ARG A 173 0.41 17.73 -0.63
C ARG A 173 -0.65 16.66 -0.96
N ASP A 174 -1.68 17.03 -1.72
CA ASP A 174 -2.82 16.19 -2.05
C ASP A 174 -2.62 15.47 -3.39
N PHE A 175 -2.60 14.14 -3.34
CA PHE A 175 -2.36 13.30 -4.51
C PHE A 175 -3.61 12.54 -4.96
N ARG A 176 -4.78 12.86 -4.40
CA ARG A 176 -6.05 12.26 -4.82
C ARG A 176 -6.24 12.43 -6.32
N ILE A 177 -6.84 11.42 -6.95
CA ILE A 177 -7.00 11.39 -8.42
C ILE A 177 -7.85 12.56 -8.93
N GLU A 178 -8.78 13.06 -8.12
CA GLU A 178 -9.57 14.26 -8.41
C GLU A 178 -8.77 15.57 -8.34
N THR A 179 -7.65 15.59 -7.61
CA THR A 179 -6.77 16.75 -7.47
C THR A 179 -5.68 16.75 -8.53
N THR A 180 -5.03 15.60 -8.73
CA THR A 180 -3.84 15.50 -9.60
C THR A 180 -4.11 14.83 -10.95
N GLY A 181 -5.28 14.21 -11.14
CA GLY A 181 -5.56 13.39 -12.32
C GLY A 181 -4.70 12.12 -12.39
N LYS A 182 -4.65 11.52 -13.57
CA LYS A 182 -3.81 10.34 -13.88
C LYS A 182 -2.39 10.78 -14.29
N THR A 183 -1.67 11.44 -13.39
CA THR A 183 -0.38 12.10 -13.65
C THR A 183 0.86 11.36 -13.14
N TRP A 184 0.70 10.19 -12.54
CA TRP A 184 1.83 9.34 -12.18
C TRP A 184 2.53 8.86 -13.45
N THR A 185 3.83 9.12 -13.56
CA THR A 185 4.68 8.68 -14.67
C THR A 185 5.76 7.73 -14.16
N SER A 186 6.32 6.91 -15.05
CA SER A 186 7.38 5.97 -14.67
C SER A 186 8.64 6.09 -15.52
N SER A 187 9.77 5.80 -14.89
CA SER A 187 11.05 5.59 -15.54
C SER A 187 11.65 4.25 -15.10
N ARG A 188 12.50 3.66 -15.95
CA ARG A 188 13.12 2.37 -15.64
C ARG A 188 14.33 2.56 -14.74
N LEU A 189 14.37 1.86 -13.61
CA LEU A 189 15.55 1.80 -12.76
C LEU A 189 16.52 0.72 -13.24
N ARG A 190 17.81 1.05 -13.20
CA ARG A 190 18.91 0.09 -13.35
C ARG A 190 19.42 -0.28 -11.95
N PRO A 191 19.89 -1.53 -11.75
CA PRO A 191 20.49 -1.90 -10.48
C PRO A 191 21.78 -1.09 -10.25
N VAL A 192 21.96 -0.56 -9.05
CA VAL A 192 23.23 0.09 -8.63
C VAL A 192 24.26 -0.97 -8.22
N SER A 193 23.79 -2.15 -7.80
CA SER A 193 24.58 -3.36 -7.58
C SER A 193 23.66 -4.57 -7.67
N ARG A 194 24.21 -5.79 -7.59
CA ARG A 194 23.41 -7.03 -7.67
C ARG A 194 22.25 -7.00 -6.67
N GLY A 195 21.02 -7.08 -7.18
CA GLY A 195 19.81 -7.10 -6.37
C GLY A 195 19.45 -5.78 -5.68
N THR A 196 20.19 -4.69 -5.93
CA THR A 196 19.97 -3.40 -5.27
C THR A 196 19.56 -2.33 -6.28
N TYR A 197 18.47 -1.61 -5.97
CA TYR A 197 17.96 -0.50 -6.77
C TYR A 197 17.77 0.72 -5.87
N VAL A 198 17.94 1.91 -6.43
CA VAL A 198 17.70 3.18 -5.71
C VAL A 198 16.75 4.02 -6.54
N GLY A 199 15.57 4.28 -5.99
CA GLY A 199 14.61 5.23 -6.53
C GLY A 199 14.83 6.58 -5.88
N LYS A 200 15.20 7.58 -6.66
CA LYS A 200 15.47 8.94 -6.20
C LYS A 200 14.78 9.95 -7.10
N VAL A 201 14.18 10.95 -6.50
CA VAL A 201 13.58 12.11 -7.16
C VAL A 201 14.23 13.36 -6.60
N SER A 202 14.26 14.45 -7.37
CA SER A 202 14.64 15.76 -6.84
C SER A 202 13.50 16.30 -5.99
N THR A 203 13.84 16.99 -4.90
CA THR A 203 12.86 17.81 -4.19
C THR A 203 12.40 18.93 -5.13
N PRO A 204 11.09 19.14 -5.32
CA PRO A 204 10.59 20.17 -6.22
C PRO A 204 10.80 21.57 -5.62
N ASP A 205 11.01 22.58 -6.47
CA ASP A 205 11.15 23.98 -6.03
C ASP A 205 9.89 24.51 -5.32
N LYS A 206 8.72 23.97 -5.68
CA LYS A 206 7.43 24.26 -5.08
C LYS A 206 6.59 22.97 -4.98
N GLY A 207 5.87 22.82 -3.88
CA GLY A 207 4.94 21.72 -3.67
C GLY A 207 5.61 20.42 -3.22
N TRP A 208 5.06 19.28 -3.66
CA TRP A 208 5.48 17.94 -3.23
C TRP A 208 5.54 16.96 -4.39
N THR A 209 6.54 16.08 -4.36
CA THR A 209 6.69 14.93 -5.26
C THR A 209 6.49 13.64 -4.47
N ALA A 210 5.45 12.89 -4.82
CA ALA A 210 5.21 11.52 -4.36
C ALA A 210 5.86 10.52 -5.32
N PHE A 211 6.49 9.47 -4.79
CA PHE A 211 7.15 8.46 -5.61
C PHE A 211 7.25 7.10 -4.92
N LEU A 212 7.40 6.04 -5.72
CA LEU A 212 7.55 4.66 -5.25
C LEU A 212 8.39 3.84 -6.23
N VAL A 213 8.91 2.70 -5.77
CA VAL A 213 9.57 1.72 -6.66
C VAL A 213 8.65 0.52 -6.87
N GLU A 214 8.38 0.16 -8.12
CA GLU A 214 7.64 -1.04 -8.52
C GLU A 214 8.59 -2.11 -9.04
N LEU A 215 8.40 -3.35 -8.60
CA LEU A 215 9.14 -4.53 -9.00
C LEU A 215 8.20 -5.52 -9.67
N THR A 216 8.52 -5.91 -10.91
CA THR A 216 7.80 -6.95 -11.65
C THR A 216 8.65 -8.21 -11.72
N TYR A 217 8.12 -9.34 -11.25
CA TYR A 217 8.76 -10.66 -11.32
C TYR A 217 8.01 -11.57 -12.29
N ALA A 218 8.72 -12.57 -12.82
CA ALA A 218 8.06 -13.67 -13.50
C ALA A 218 7.16 -14.44 -12.53
N GLU A 219 6.03 -14.95 -13.00
CA GLU A 219 5.36 -16.06 -12.35
C GLU A 219 6.37 -17.21 -12.23
N GLN A 220 6.66 -17.67 -11.01
CA GLN A 220 7.51 -18.83 -10.78
C GLN A 220 6.66 -20.09 -10.97
N ILE A 221 7.15 -21.03 -11.77
CA ILE A 221 6.44 -22.27 -12.08
C ILE A 221 7.04 -23.39 -11.22
N GLN A 222 6.26 -23.99 -10.33
CA GLN A 222 6.54 -25.35 -9.90
C GLN A 222 6.00 -26.32 -10.96
N ARG A 223 6.88 -26.97 -11.72
CA ARG A 223 6.48 -28.04 -12.63
C ARG A 223 6.21 -29.31 -11.82
N GLY A 224 4.97 -29.55 -11.44
CA GLY A 224 4.52 -30.86 -10.95
C GLY A 224 4.31 -31.85 -12.11
N SER A 225 4.67 -33.12 -11.92
CA SER A 225 4.59 -34.17 -12.94
C SER A 225 3.17 -34.65 -13.30
N SER A 226 2.10 -34.03 -12.78
CA SER A 226 0.73 -34.58 -12.81
C SER A 226 -0.37 -33.63 -13.29
N THR A 227 -0.09 -32.60 -14.10
CA THR A 227 -1.16 -31.77 -14.69
C THR A 227 -2.02 -32.59 -15.68
N ARG A 228 -3.13 -33.15 -15.19
CA ARG A 228 -4.21 -33.72 -16.02
C ARG A 228 -5.01 -32.58 -16.66
N ARG A 229 -5.22 -32.67 -17.99
CA ARG A 229 -6.11 -31.77 -18.73
C ARG A 229 -7.56 -31.97 -18.24
N GLY A 230 -8.18 -30.90 -17.72
CA GLY A 230 -9.62 -30.89 -17.36
C GLY A 230 -9.99 -30.30 -16.00
N GLY A 231 -9.03 -29.84 -15.18
CA GLY A 231 -9.31 -29.21 -13.88
C GLY A 231 -9.90 -27.79 -14.01
N ARG A 232 -10.79 -27.44 -13.06
CA ARG A 232 -11.28 -26.06 -12.84
C ARG A 232 -10.14 -25.04 -12.80
N LEU A 233 -10.45 -23.78 -13.12
CA LEU A 233 -9.53 -22.63 -13.06
C LEU A 233 -8.57 -22.75 -11.86
N GLY A 234 -7.26 -22.79 -12.13
CA GLY A 234 -6.20 -22.92 -11.12
C GLY A 234 -5.54 -24.30 -10.99
N GLN A 235 -6.18 -25.40 -11.41
CA GLN A 235 -5.59 -26.75 -11.26
C GLN A 235 -5.00 -27.36 -12.53
N ALA A 236 -5.46 -26.98 -13.73
CA ALA A 236 -5.06 -27.68 -14.97
C ALA A 236 -3.72 -27.22 -15.58
N THR A 237 -3.20 -26.04 -15.22
CA THR A 237 -1.96 -25.50 -15.79
C THR A 237 -1.01 -24.88 -14.75
N GLY A 238 -1.48 -24.63 -13.53
CA GLY A 238 -0.73 -23.88 -12.50
C GLY A 238 -0.39 -22.44 -12.88
N ARG A 239 -1.00 -21.90 -13.96
CA ARG A 239 -0.69 -20.56 -14.50
C ARG A 239 -1.90 -19.64 -14.46
N VAL A 240 -1.68 -18.42 -13.98
CA VAL A 240 -2.57 -17.28 -14.27
C VAL A 240 -2.07 -16.51 -15.49
N GLY A 241 -0.77 -16.59 -15.80
CA GLY A 241 -0.18 -15.82 -16.91
C GLY A 241 0.01 -14.34 -16.60
N ALA A 242 -0.19 -13.94 -15.34
CA ALA A 242 0.06 -12.59 -14.84
C ALA A 242 1.38 -12.56 -14.05
N PRO A 243 2.25 -11.55 -14.27
CA PRO A 243 3.47 -11.40 -13.48
C PRO A 243 3.14 -10.99 -12.03
N PHE A 244 4.01 -11.33 -11.08
CA PHE A 244 3.94 -10.72 -9.76
C PHE A 244 4.37 -9.26 -9.85
N LYS A 245 3.58 -8.36 -9.29
CA LYS A 245 3.91 -6.94 -9.14
C LYS A 245 3.86 -6.54 -7.68
N PHE A 246 4.96 -5.99 -7.19
CA PHE A 246 5.05 -5.45 -5.85
C PHE A 246 5.60 -4.03 -5.89
N THR A 247 5.34 -3.25 -4.85
CA THR A 247 5.86 -1.89 -4.70
C THR A 247 6.52 -1.70 -3.35
N THR A 248 7.31 -0.66 -3.23
CA THR A 248 7.56 -0.05 -1.91
C THR A 248 6.32 0.71 -1.45
N GLY A 249 6.37 1.27 -0.25
CA GLY A 249 5.48 2.37 0.11
C GLY A 249 5.79 3.62 -0.72
N VAL A 250 4.81 4.52 -0.84
CA VAL A 250 5.02 5.85 -1.41
C VAL A 250 5.80 6.71 -0.44
N ASN A 251 6.89 7.31 -0.89
CA ASN A 251 7.55 8.40 -0.19
C ASN A 251 7.19 9.75 -0.81
N ILE A 252 7.17 10.82 -0.01
CA ILE A 252 6.79 12.16 -0.46
C ILE A 252 7.86 13.15 -0.02
N LEU A 253 8.40 13.92 -0.96
CA LEU A 253 9.38 14.98 -0.71
C LEU A 253 8.83 16.35 -1.12
N PRO A 254 9.07 17.42 -0.33
CA PRO A 254 9.71 17.39 0.99
C PRO A 254 8.82 16.69 2.04
N GLU A 255 9.42 16.25 3.15
CA GLU A 255 8.68 15.60 4.24
C GLU A 255 7.76 16.56 5.01
N ALA A 256 8.00 17.87 4.87
CA ALA A 256 7.26 18.92 5.55
C ALA A 256 5.74 18.80 5.33
N MET A 257 5.00 18.94 6.43
CA MET A 257 3.54 18.97 6.43
C MET A 257 3.05 20.42 6.30
N PRO A 258 2.12 20.73 5.39
CA PRO A 258 1.61 22.09 5.22
C PRO A 258 0.71 22.57 6.37
N PHE A 259 0.20 21.67 7.22
CA PHE A 259 -0.71 22.01 8.31
C PHE A 259 -0.30 21.36 9.63
N GLU A 260 -0.59 22.08 10.72
CA GLU A 260 -0.59 21.53 12.07
C GLU A 260 -1.89 20.79 12.36
N PHE A 261 -1.81 19.71 13.14
CA PHE A 261 -3.01 18.98 13.54
C PHE A 261 -3.87 19.82 14.50
N LYS A 262 -5.17 19.91 14.22
CA LYS A 262 -6.15 20.54 15.11
C LYS A 262 -7.19 19.50 15.55
N PRO A 263 -7.30 19.20 16.85
CA PRO A 263 -8.36 18.34 17.36
C PRO A 263 -9.74 18.89 17.01
N MET A 264 -10.66 18.01 16.64
CA MET A 264 -12.07 18.35 16.45
C MET A 264 -12.79 18.33 17.81
N PRO A 265 -13.80 19.19 18.03
CA PRO A 265 -14.62 19.07 19.23
C PRO A 265 -15.46 17.78 19.20
N ILE A 266 -15.78 17.26 20.39
CA ILE A 266 -16.76 16.18 20.53
C ILE A 266 -18.15 16.83 20.54
N PRO A 267 -19.08 16.41 19.67
CA PRO A 267 -20.43 16.99 19.69
C PRO A 267 -21.09 16.84 21.06
N ASN A 268 -21.67 17.94 21.55
CA ASN A 268 -22.41 18.01 22.82
C ASN A 268 -21.58 17.70 24.10
N ARG A 269 -20.25 17.88 24.08
CA ARG A 269 -19.38 17.71 25.24
C ARG A 269 -18.33 18.82 25.34
#